data_AF-A0A2H3JJA9-F1
#
_entry.id   AF-A0A2H3JJA9-F1
#
_cell.length_a   1.000
_cell.length_b   1.000
_cell.length_c   1.000
_cell.angle_alpha   90.00
_cell.angle_beta   90.00
_cell.angle_gamma   90.00
#
_symmetry.space_group_name_H-M   'P 1'
#
loop_
_entity.id
_entity.type
_entity.pdbx_description
1 polymer ?
#
loop_
_entity_poly.entity_id
_entity_poly.type
_entity_poly.pdbx_seq_one_letter_code
_entity_poly.pdbx_strand_id
1 'polypeptide(L)'
;MSHTVDIPAELKASLRKFRFARRNAGSAALVVKINKQKLIMEEVEQFDNITIEDLAEELPENAPRYVLLSHELNHSDGRKSFPLVLVNWAPTSSEMGLLTLHASAFIDFQNTADVSKVIEMREGAEGFTQEAIDAKLLHG
;
A
#
# COMPACT_ATOMS: atom_id res chain seq x y z
N MET A 1 -21.71 -10.70 2.50
CA MET A 1 -21.63 -9.83 1.32
C MET A 1 -20.97 -10.63 0.21
N SER A 2 -21.38 -10.46 -1.05
CA SER A 2 -20.68 -11.11 -2.16
C SER A 2 -19.39 -10.34 -2.41
N HIS A 3 -18.23 -10.99 -2.24
CA HIS A 3 -16.93 -10.38 -2.51
C HIS A 3 -16.56 -10.69 -3.96
N THR A 4 -16.16 -9.66 -4.73
CA THR A 4 -15.76 -9.83 -6.15
C THR A 4 -14.36 -10.44 -6.28
N VAL A 5 -13.52 -10.24 -5.26
CA VAL A 5 -12.14 -10.72 -5.19
C VAL A 5 -11.90 -11.26 -3.78
N ASP A 6 -11.41 -12.49 -3.68
CA ASP A 6 -11.14 -13.12 -2.39
C ASP A 6 -9.77 -12.68 -1.83
N ILE A 7 -9.71 -12.58 -0.50
CA ILE A 7 -8.47 -12.34 0.24
C ILE A 7 -8.07 -13.64 0.96
N PRO A 8 -7.06 -14.37 0.46
CA PRO A 8 -6.63 -15.64 1.04
C PRO A 8 -6.23 -15.53 2.51
N ALA A 9 -6.42 -16.61 3.28
CA ALA A 9 -6.08 -16.64 4.70
C ALA A 9 -4.58 -16.39 4.97
N GLU A 10 -3.70 -16.86 4.08
CA GLU A 10 -2.26 -16.60 4.13
C GLU A 10 -1.94 -15.11 4.00
N LEU A 11 -2.60 -14.41 3.08
CA LEU A 11 -2.43 -12.97 2.91
C LEU A 11 -2.95 -12.21 4.14
N LYS A 12 -4.09 -12.61 4.69
CA LYS A 12 -4.61 -12.03 5.96
C LYS A 12 -3.61 -12.21 7.11
N ALA A 13 -2.97 -13.37 7.21
CA ALA A 13 -1.94 -13.63 8.20
C ALA A 13 -0.69 -12.76 7.97
N SER A 14 -0.26 -12.59 6.71
CA SER A 14 0.86 -11.73 6.33
C SER A 14 0.60 -10.26 6.67
N LEU A 15 -0.56 -9.71 6.28
CA LEU A 15 -0.99 -8.35 6.62
C LEU A 15 -1.01 -8.12 8.14
N ARG A 16 -1.55 -9.09 8.89
CA ARG A 16 -1.54 -9.03 10.37
C ARG A 16 -0.12 -9.01 10.93
N LYS A 17 0.76 -9.88 10.42
CA LYS A 17 2.17 -9.93 10.85
C LYS A 17 2.88 -8.61 10.56
N PHE A 18 2.69 -8.05 9.37
CA PHE A 18 3.27 -6.77 8.96
C PHE A 18 2.82 -5.62 9.88
N ARG A 19 1.52 -5.52 10.16
CA ARG A 19 0.96 -4.47 11.03
C ARG A 19 1.53 -4.48 12.45
N PHE A 20 1.78 -5.66 13.02
CA PHE A 20 2.32 -5.79 14.38
C PHE A 20 3.85 -5.84 14.44
N ALA A 21 4.53 -5.80 13.28
CA ALA A 21 5.98 -5.76 13.25
C ALA A 21 6.48 -4.44 13.86
N ARG A 22 7.47 -4.53 14.76
CA ARG A 22 8.09 -3.34 15.35
C ARG A 22 9.08 -2.75 14.36
N ARG A 23 8.95 -1.46 14.07
CA ARG A 23 9.87 -0.70 13.21
C ARG A 23 10.62 0.33 14.06
N ASN A 24 11.91 0.48 13.79
CA ASN A 24 12.80 1.39 14.52
C ASN A 24 13.75 2.17 13.60
N ALA A 25 13.90 1.73 12.35
CA ALA A 25 14.60 2.43 11.29
C ALA A 25 14.05 1.97 9.93
N GLY A 26 14.02 2.89 8.98
CA GLY A 26 13.57 2.68 7.61
C GLY A 26 12.06 2.53 7.47
N SER A 27 11.57 2.83 6.27
CA SER A 27 10.21 2.46 5.89
C SER A 27 10.16 0.98 5.50
N ALA A 28 8.98 0.39 5.61
CA ALA A 28 8.71 -0.98 5.17
C ALA A 28 7.43 -1.00 4.36
N ALA A 29 7.33 -1.91 3.40
CA ALA A 29 6.17 -2.02 2.52
C ALA A 29 5.79 -3.47 2.26
N LEU A 30 4.49 -3.74 2.15
CA LEU A 30 3.94 -5.01 1.67
C LEU A 30 3.06 -4.70 0.46
N VAL A 31 3.44 -5.23 -0.70
CA VAL A 31 2.79 -4.97 -1.99
C VAL A 31 1.84 -6.12 -2.33
N VAL A 32 0.60 -5.79 -2.65
CA VAL A 32 -0.47 -6.74 -3.00
C VAL A 32 -1.04 -6.40 -4.37
N LYS A 33 -1.30 -7.44 -5.17
CA LYS A 33 -2.01 -7.32 -6.45
C LYS A 33 -3.29 -8.16 -6.45
N ILE A 34 -4.13 -7.92 -7.45
CA ILE A 34 -5.26 -8.80 -7.77
C ILE A 34 -4.84 -9.71 -8.94
N ASN A 35 -5.00 -11.02 -8.75
CA ASN A 35 -4.95 -11.99 -9.83
C ASN A 35 -6.32 -12.01 -10.55
N LYS A 36 -6.41 -11.34 -11.71
CA LYS A 36 -7.65 -11.19 -12.48
C LYS A 36 -8.25 -12.53 -12.92
N GLN A 37 -7.43 -13.54 -13.17
CA GLN A 37 -7.87 -14.84 -13.65
C GLN A 37 -8.49 -15.68 -12.53
N LYS A 38 -7.91 -15.62 -11.33
CA LYS A 38 -8.37 -16.37 -10.15
C LYS A 38 -9.37 -15.59 -9.29
N LEU A 39 -9.46 -14.27 -9.49
CA LEU A 39 -10.20 -13.35 -8.62
C LEU A 39 -9.78 -13.45 -7.15
N ILE A 40 -8.47 -13.53 -6.92
CA ILE A 40 -7.88 -13.52 -5.57
C ILE A 40 -6.82 -12.43 -5.45
N MET A 41 -6.55 -11.98 -4.24
CA MET A 41 -5.40 -11.13 -3.93
C MET A 41 -4.16 -11.98 -3.65
N GLU A 42 -3.01 -11.51 -4.14
CA GLU A 42 -1.72 -12.15 -3.98
C GLU A 42 -0.72 -11.13 -3.43
N GLU A 43 0.04 -11.53 -2.42
CA GLU A 43 1.27 -10.82 -2.04
C GLU A 43 2.25 -10.90 -3.21
N VAL A 44 2.85 -9.76 -3.55
CA VAL A 44 3.87 -9.67 -4.60
C VAL A 44 5.24 -9.71 -3.97
N GLU A 45 5.45 -8.79 -3.03
CA GLU A 45 6.75 -8.56 -2.42
C GLU A 45 6.59 -7.83 -1.08
N GLN A 46 7.54 -8.05 -0.20
CA GLN A 46 7.67 -7.33 1.06
C GLN A 46 9.07 -6.76 1.19
N PHE A 47 9.16 -5.48 1.50
CA PHE A 47 10.40 -4.76 1.70
C PHE A 47 10.55 -4.35 3.17
N ASP A 48 11.74 -4.54 3.70
CA ASP A 48 12.16 -4.03 5.00
C ASP A 48 13.29 -3.02 4.79
N ASN A 49 13.15 -1.81 5.33
CA ASN A 49 14.13 -0.72 5.20
C ASN A 49 14.36 -0.26 3.74
N ILE A 50 13.28 0.19 3.10
CA ILE A 50 13.27 0.78 1.75
C ILE A 50 12.95 2.28 1.83
N THR A 51 13.47 3.08 0.90
CA THR A 51 13.07 4.49 0.76
C THR A 51 11.74 4.60 -0.01
N ILE A 52 11.11 5.77 -0.04
CA ILE A 52 9.86 5.95 -0.80
C ILE A 52 10.14 5.94 -2.30
N GLU A 53 11.26 6.54 -2.69
CA GLU A 53 11.73 6.62 -4.06
C GLU A 53 12.10 5.24 -4.61
N ASP A 54 12.87 4.44 -3.86
CA ASP A 54 13.19 3.06 -4.27
C ASP A 54 11.91 2.22 -4.38
N LEU A 55 10.97 2.37 -3.43
CA LEU A 55 9.68 1.68 -3.50
C LEU A 55 8.87 2.12 -4.73
N ALA A 56 8.95 3.39 -5.13
CA ALA A 56 8.29 3.89 -6.33
C ALA A 56 8.78 3.19 -7.60
N GLU A 57 10.09 2.93 -7.68
CA GLU A 57 10.74 2.24 -8.81
C GLU A 57 10.34 0.76 -8.89
N GLU A 58 10.09 0.11 -7.75
CA GLU A 58 9.62 -1.28 -7.72
C GLU A 58 8.13 -1.44 -8.09
N LEU A 59 7.36 -0.35 -8.05
CA LEU A 59 5.93 -0.37 -8.36
C LEU A 59 5.68 -0.26 -9.87
N PRO A 60 4.71 -1.02 -10.41
CA PRO A 60 4.45 -1.04 -11.84
C PRO A 60 3.83 0.28 -12.32
N GLU A 61 4.32 0.78 -13.46
CA GLU A 61 3.77 1.98 -14.09
C GLU A 61 2.37 1.79 -14.66
N ASN A 62 1.94 0.56 -14.96
CA ASN A 62 0.75 0.25 -15.76
C ASN A 62 -0.22 -0.75 -15.11
N ALA A 63 -0.11 -0.96 -13.80
CA ALA A 63 -1.00 -1.86 -13.09
C ALA A 63 -1.26 -1.38 -11.65
N PRO A 64 -2.48 -1.58 -11.13
CA PRO A 64 -2.79 -1.16 -9.77
C PRO A 64 -2.17 -2.11 -8.73
N ARG A 65 -1.85 -1.56 -7.56
CA ARG A 65 -1.37 -2.27 -6.37
C ARG A 65 -2.04 -1.69 -5.12
N TYR A 66 -2.18 -2.52 -4.10
CA TYR A 66 -2.33 -2.02 -2.75
C TYR A 66 -0.99 -2.13 -2.06
N VAL A 67 -0.54 -1.06 -1.41
CA VAL A 67 0.72 -1.08 -0.68
C VAL A 67 0.45 -0.71 0.77
N LEU A 68 0.69 -1.65 1.66
CA LEU A 68 0.67 -1.41 3.09
C LEU A 68 2.04 -0.85 3.48
N LEU A 69 2.09 0.45 3.78
CA LEU A 69 3.33 1.18 4.03
C LEU A 69 3.42 1.53 5.52
N SER A 70 4.47 1.06 6.17
CA SER A 70 4.91 1.59 7.47
C SER A 70 6.00 2.62 7.19
N HIS A 71 5.63 3.90 7.24
CA HIS A 71 6.52 4.99 6.81
C HIS A 71 7.34 5.55 7.98
N GLU A 72 8.66 5.64 7.85
CA GLU A 72 9.47 6.38 8.82
C GLU A 72 9.20 7.88 8.69
N LEU A 73 8.55 8.46 9.70
CA LEU A 73 8.21 9.87 9.76
C LEU A 73 8.95 10.57 10.89
N ASN A 74 9.71 11.61 10.55
CA ASN A 74 10.39 12.49 11.50
C ASN A 74 9.55 13.74 11.77
N HIS A 75 9.28 14.01 13.05
CA HIS A 75 8.50 15.16 13.51
C HIS A 75 9.42 16.34 13.82
N SER A 76 8.88 17.55 13.74
CA SER A 76 9.63 18.79 14.03
C SER A 76 10.10 18.91 15.48
N ASP A 77 9.49 18.17 16.40
CA ASP A 77 9.89 18.08 17.81
C ASP A 77 10.96 17.01 18.08
N GLY A 78 11.50 16.39 17.03
CA GLY A 78 12.53 15.36 17.10
C GLY A 78 11.99 13.95 17.37
N ARG A 79 10.68 13.76 17.52
CA ARG A 79 10.10 12.41 17.60
C ARG A 79 10.17 11.70 16.25
N LYS A 80 10.34 10.39 16.30
CA LYS A 80 10.21 9.50 15.14
C LYS A 80 9.00 8.59 15.34
N SER A 81 8.21 8.42 14.29
CA SER A 81 7.04 7.53 14.28
C SER A 81 7.03 6.67 13.03
N PHE A 82 6.26 5.58 13.07
CA PHE A 82 6.07 4.67 11.95
C PHE A 82 4.58 4.49 11.65
N PRO A 83 3.87 5.53 11.17
CA PRO A 83 2.47 5.41 10.80
C PRO A 83 2.28 4.32 9.74
N LEU A 84 1.26 3.49 9.96
CA LEU A 84 0.82 2.50 8.99
C LEU A 84 -0.25 3.14 8.10
N VAL A 85 -0.01 3.15 6.79
CA VAL A 85 -0.93 3.71 5.79
C VAL A 85 -1.14 2.74 4.65
N LEU A 86 -2.29 2.86 4.00
CA LEU A 86 -2.60 2.17 2.76
C LEU A 86 -2.34 3.12 1.60
N VAL A 87 -1.35 2.83 0.76
CA VAL A 87 -1.19 3.52 -0.52
C VAL A 87 -2.03 2.78 -1.56
N ASN A 88 -3.03 3.49 -2.09
CA ASN A 88 -3.85 3.03 -3.18
C ASN A 88 -3.17 3.40 -4.50
N TRP A 89 -2.26 2.54 -4.96
CA TRP A 89 -1.50 2.73 -6.20
C TRP A 89 -2.36 2.32 -7.39
N ALA A 90 -2.81 3.30 -8.18
CA ALA A 90 -3.65 3.09 -9.35
C ALA A 90 -3.25 4.04 -10.49
N PRO A 91 -2.08 3.81 -11.14
CA PRO A 91 -1.62 4.63 -12.25
C PRO A 91 -2.66 4.73 -13.35
N THR A 92 -2.78 5.92 -13.96
CA THR A 92 -3.79 6.21 -14.98
C THR A 92 -3.68 5.36 -16.25
N SER A 93 -2.49 4.84 -16.54
CA SER A 93 -2.19 3.93 -17.65
C SER A 93 -2.67 2.49 -17.42
N SER A 94 -3.19 2.18 -16.22
CA SER A 94 -3.65 0.83 -15.88
C SER A 94 -4.83 0.38 -16.74
N GLU A 95 -4.88 -0.92 -17.02
CA GLU A 95 -6.00 -1.53 -17.75
C GLU A 95 -7.33 -1.36 -16.99
N MET A 96 -8.38 -0.95 -17.71
CA MET A 96 -9.68 -0.58 -17.13
C MET A 96 -10.33 -1.71 -16.32
N GLY A 97 -10.26 -2.96 -16.79
CA GLY A 97 -10.78 -4.11 -16.08
C GLY A 97 -10.06 -4.39 -14.76
N LEU A 98 -8.74 -4.24 -14.72
CA LEU A 98 -7.96 -4.32 -13.48
C LEU A 98 -8.30 -3.17 -12.53
N LEU A 99 -8.43 -1.94 -13.02
CA LEU A 99 -8.87 -0.79 -12.21
C LEU A 99 -10.26 -1.01 -11.62
N THR A 100 -11.17 -1.62 -12.39
CA THR A 100 -12.53 -1.94 -11.92
C THR A 100 -12.49 -2.95 -10.78
N LEU A 101 -11.73 -4.04 -10.94
CA LEU A 101 -11.56 -5.05 -9.88
C LEU A 101 -10.92 -4.44 -8.62
N HIS A 102 -9.87 -3.65 -8.80
CA HIS A 102 -9.16 -2.96 -7.73
C HIS A 102 -10.05 -1.95 -6.99
N ALA A 103 -10.84 -1.14 -7.69
CA ALA A 103 -11.81 -0.27 -7.04
C ALA A 103 -12.88 -1.07 -6.28
N SER A 104 -13.37 -2.18 -6.86
CA SER A 104 -14.42 -3.01 -6.24
C SER A 104 -13.96 -3.70 -4.94
N ALA A 105 -12.67 -4.04 -4.83
CA ALA A 105 -12.12 -4.77 -3.71
C ALA A 105 -11.46 -3.86 -2.65
N PHE A 106 -11.31 -2.56 -2.94
CA PHE A 106 -10.56 -1.62 -2.12
C PHE A 106 -11.05 -1.55 -0.66
N ILE A 107 -12.36 -1.39 -0.45
CA ILE A 107 -12.92 -1.28 0.91
C ILE A 107 -12.73 -2.56 1.71
N ASP A 108 -12.88 -3.72 1.06
CA ASP A 108 -12.68 -5.01 1.71
C ASP A 108 -11.21 -5.23 2.09
N PHE A 109 -10.29 -4.85 1.20
CA PHE A 109 -8.86 -4.87 1.49
C PHE A 109 -8.50 -3.92 2.63
N GLN A 110 -8.97 -2.68 2.59
CA GLN A 110 -8.71 -1.66 3.62
C GLN A 110 -9.16 -2.15 5.01
N ASN A 111 -10.38 -2.67 5.10
CA ASN A 111 -10.92 -3.22 6.34
C ASN A 111 -10.13 -4.44 6.81
N THR A 112 -9.71 -5.30 5.89
CA THR A 112 -8.92 -6.50 6.21
C THR A 112 -7.50 -6.15 6.67
N ALA A 113 -6.88 -5.13 6.09
CA ALA A 113 -5.58 -4.60 6.49
C ALA A 113 -5.64 -3.83 7.83
N ASP A 114 -6.84 -3.46 8.29
CA ASP A 114 -7.08 -2.69 9.52
C ASP A 114 -6.32 -1.35 9.52
N VAL A 115 -6.45 -0.61 8.40
CA VAL A 115 -5.79 0.69 8.20
C VAL A 115 -6.80 1.77 7.82
N SER A 116 -6.81 2.85 8.59
CA SER A 116 -7.71 3.98 8.39
C SER A 116 -7.17 5.03 7.42
N LYS A 117 -5.86 5.27 7.42
CA LYS A 117 -5.24 6.33 6.61
C LYS A 117 -4.87 5.80 5.23
N VAL A 118 -5.43 6.45 4.20
CA VAL A 118 -5.24 6.09 2.79
C VAL A 118 -4.55 7.21 2.06
N ILE A 119 -3.59 6.85 1.20
CA ILE A 119 -2.94 7.76 0.27
C ILE A 119 -3.28 7.29 -1.14
N GLU A 120 -4.10 8.08 -1.83
CA GLU A 120 -4.37 7.86 -3.26
C GLU A 120 -3.14 8.23 -4.09
N MET A 121 -2.71 7.32 -4.97
CA MET A 121 -1.59 7.54 -5.88
C MET A 121 -1.95 7.14 -7.31
N ARG A 122 -2.23 8.15 -8.14
CA ARG A 122 -2.61 7.98 -9.56
C ARG A 122 -1.52 8.43 -10.54
N GLU A 123 -0.62 9.29 -10.08
CA GLU A 123 0.46 9.87 -10.88
C GLU A 123 1.66 8.92 -11.02
N GLY A 124 1.62 7.76 -10.36
CA GLY A 124 2.70 6.79 -10.40
C GLY A 124 3.92 7.25 -9.61
N ALA A 125 5.11 6.90 -10.09
CA ALA A 125 6.35 7.11 -9.35
C ALA A 125 6.68 8.60 -9.15
N GLU A 126 6.37 9.45 -10.13
CA GLU A 126 6.66 10.88 -10.08
C GLU A 126 5.99 11.60 -8.89
N GLY A 127 4.79 11.16 -8.51
CA GLY A 127 4.03 11.71 -7.38
C GLY A 127 4.28 11.01 -6.04
N PHE A 128 5.02 9.89 -6.05
CA PHE A 128 5.26 9.07 -4.88
C PHE A 128 6.67 9.32 -4.33
N THR A 129 6.83 10.47 -3.68
CA THR A 129 8.09 10.92 -3.05
C THR A 129 7.94 11.03 -1.54
N GLN A 130 9.06 10.96 -0.82
CA GLN A 130 9.04 11.10 0.63
C GLN A 130 8.37 12.41 1.07
N GLU A 131 8.69 13.53 0.42
CA GLU A 131 8.11 14.85 0.72
C GLU A 131 6.57 14.85 0.60
N ALA A 132 6.04 14.25 -0.47
CA ALA A 132 4.60 14.17 -0.68
C ALA A 132 3.89 13.30 0.37
N ILE A 133 4.55 12.21 0.80
CA ILE A 133 4.02 11.31 1.84
C ILE A 133 4.09 11.98 3.21
N ASP A 134 5.20 12.62 3.55
CA ASP A 134 5.38 13.38 4.80
C ASP A 134 4.32 14.48 4.92
N ALA A 135 4.08 15.25 3.86
CA ALA A 135 3.08 16.31 3.86
C ALA A 135 1.65 15.77 4.15
N LYS A 136 1.27 14.64 3.54
CA LYS A 136 -0.03 13.98 3.80
C LYS A 136 -0.11 13.41 5.22
N LEU A 137 1.02 13.04 5.82
CA LEU A 137 1.06 12.43 7.13
C LEU A 137 1.09 13.44 8.29
N LEU A 138 1.76 14.57 8.10
CA LEU A 138 1.89 15.63 9.09
C LEU A 138 0.69 16.59 9.12
N HIS A 139 -0.03 16.73 8.00
CA HIS A 139 -1.10 17.72 7.86
C HIS A 139 -2.50 17.14 7.59
N GLY A 140 -2.62 15.82 7.48
CA GLY A 140 -3.89 15.11 7.27
C GLY A 140 -4.33 14.32 8.49
#